data_AF-M5GFY7-F1
#
_entry.id   AF-M5GFY7-F1
#
_cell.length_a   1.000
_cell.length_b   1.000
_cell.length_c   1.000
_cell.angle_alpha   90.00
_cell.angle_beta   90.00
_cell.angle_gamma   90.00
#
_symmetry.space_group_name_H-M   'P 1'
#
loop_
_entity.id
_entity.type
_entity.pdbx_description
1 polymer ?
#
loop_
_entity_poly.entity_id
_entity_poly.type
_entity_poly.pdbx_seq_one_letter_code
_entity_poly.pdbx_strand_id
1 'polypeptide(L)'
;MLQTTTNQLFSSAAADLILRTSDCVDFHVFSAILAEASPFFADLLSLPQPTSTTAQPSTLLPIRTPLSHVIDVTEMADVLEPLLGFVYPRPDPPIDKLENLRPVIAAAFKYDCTAAITSLRRLLVSPQFLEKEPTRVYAIACMHELQEEAKLASLHTLKLDLLAGPLPAELKYISAFDYHRLLQLHKERRERACELLVRPEEVRCANCTAVQFGKPCIPKWWDDFETRAKEELRKHPVSDTIFSLQFLSQSATAGCPRCGTSLLASHDALTKLKASIDSLPSTV
;
A
#
# COMPACT_ATOMS: atom_id res chain seq x y z
N MET A 1 -39.53 1.84 16.95
CA MET A 1 -38.53 0.82 17.33
C MET A 1 -37.72 0.55 16.09
N LEU A 2 -36.42 0.84 16.10
CA LEU A 2 -35.53 0.43 15.00
C LEU A 2 -35.46 -1.09 15.02
N GLN A 3 -35.74 -1.74 13.89
CA GLN A 3 -35.58 -3.19 13.77
C GLN A 3 -34.08 -3.49 13.76
N THR A 4 -33.58 -4.19 14.77
CA THR A 4 -32.21 -4.68 14.77
C THR A 4 -32.13 -5.98 14.00
N THR A 5 -31.05 -6.17 13.24
CA THR A 5 -30.79 -7.40 12.48
C THR A 5 -29.60 -8.12 13.09
N THR A 6 -29.69 -9.42 13.37
CA THR A 6 -28.53 -10.18 13.87
C THR A 6 -27.63 -10.62 12.72
N ASN A 7 -26.32 -10.42 12.86
CA ASN A 7 -25.35 -10.88 11.88
C ASN A 7 -25.27 -12.42 11.83
N GLN A 8 -25.27 -13.01 10.64
CA GLN A 8 -25.30 -14.47 10.48
C GLN A 8 -24.01 -15.18 10.90
N LEU A 9 -22.85 -14.54 10.75
CA LEU A 9 -21.55 -15.13 11.13
C LEU A 9 -21.29 -15.04 12.64
N PHE A 10 -21.97 -14.10 13.31
CA PHE A 10 -21.84 -13.85 14.75
C PHE A 10 -23.22 -13.90 15.42
N SER A 11 -23.83 -15.08 15.41
CA SER A 11 -25.16 -15.35 16.00
C SER A 11 -25.13 -16.46 17.06
N SER A 12 -23.99 -16.69 17.72
CA SER A 12 -23.85 -17.78 18.69
C SER A 12 -24.75 -17.54 19.90
N ALA A 13 -25.63 -18.50 20.20
CA ALA A 13 -26.47 -18.46 21.41
C ALA A 13 -25.67 -18.55 22.72
N ALA A 14 -24.40 -18.99 22.64
CA ALA A 14 -23.51 -19.09 23.80
C ALA A 14 -22.75 -17.78 24.09
N ALA A 15 -22.80 -16.80 23.18
CA ALA A 15 -22.21 -15.48 23.37
C ALA A 15 -22.74 -14.81 24.65
N ASP A 16 -21.94 -13.94 25.25
CA ASP A 16 -22.25 -13.22 26.48
C ASP A 16 -22.26 -11.69 26.29
N LEU A 17 -21.93 -11.21 25.09
CA LEU A 17 -21.86 -9.80 24.73
C LEU A 17 -22.48 -9.56 23.34
N ILE A 18 -23.16 -8.42 23.17
CA ILE A 18 -23.62 -7.93 21.86
C ILE A 18 -22.88 -6.64 21.52
N LEU A 19 -22.21 -6.61 20.38
CA LEU A 19 -21.78 -5.36 19.76
C LEU A 19 -22.86 -4.92 18.77
N ARG A 20 -23.41 -3.72 18.95
CA ARG A 20 -24.40 -3.14 18.05
C ARG A 20 -23.76 -2.07 17.18
N THR A 21 -23.81 -2.27 15.87
CA THR A 21 -23.29 -1.32 14.88
C THR A 21 -24.21 -0.12 14.68
N SER A 22 -23.68 0.93 14.07
CA SER A 22 -24.42 2.17 13.82
C SER A 22 -25.60 1.99 12.85
N ASP A 23 -25.54 0.98 11.98
CA ASP A 23 -26.62 0.53 11.09
C ASP A 23 -27.55 -0.51 11.74
N CYS A 24 -27.53 -0.62 13.07
CA CYS A 24 -28.43 -1.46 13.88
C CYS A 24 -28.28 -2.97 13.63
N VAL A 25 -27.08 -3.43 13.28
CA VAL A 25 -26.76 -4.87 13.19
C VAL A 25 -26.11 -5.34 14.50
N ASP A 26 -26.68 -6.40 15.09
CA ASP A 26 -26.25 -7.00 16.34
C ASP A 26 -25.27 -8.17 16.08
N PHE A 27 -24.08 -8.09 16.67
CA PHE A 27 -23.03 -9.11 16.63
C PHE A 27 -22.91 -9.78 17.99
N HIS A 28 -23.26 -11.07 18.05
CA HIS A 28 -23.17 -11.88 19.26
C HIS A 28 -21.74 -12.42 19.40
N VAL A 29 -20.99 -11.86 20.36
CA VAL A 29 -19.56 -12.11 20.57
C VAL A 29 -19.28 -12.59 21.99
N PHE A 30 -18.12 -13.23 22.17
CA PHE A 30 -17.59 -13.59 23.48
C PHE A 30 -16.72 -12.46 24.03
N SER A 31 -17.12 -11.91 25.18
CA SER A 31 -16.40 -10.86 25.89
C SER A 31 -14.94 -11.23 26.16
N ALA A 32 -14.68 -12.49 26.51
CA ALA A 32 -13.34 -13.01 26.78
C ALA A 32 -12.41 -12.95 25.56
N ILE A 33 -12.90 -13.31 24.37
CA ILE A 33 -12.09 -13.24 23.13
C ILE A 33 -11.81 -11.77 22.79
N LEU A 34 -12.82 -10.92 22.94
CA LEU A 34 -12.69 -9.50 22.62
C LEU A 34 -11.72 -8.79 23.57
N ALA A 35 -11.78 -9.07 24.87
CA ALA A 35 -10.86 -8.55 25.87
C ALA A 35 -9.42 -9.04 25.67
N GLU A 36 -9.23 -10.31 25.34
CA GLU A 36 -7.89 -10.84 25.07
C GLU A 36 -7.26 -10.22 23.80
N ALA A 37 -8.08 -9.99 22.77
CA ALA A 37 -7.61 -9.45 21.50
C ALA A 37 -7.42 -7.93 21.48
N SER A 38 -8.00 -7.21 22.44
CA SER A 38 -8.06 -5.75 22.46
C SER A 38 -7.97 -5.22 23.89
N PRO A 39 -6.86 -4.53 24.24
CA PRO A 39 -6.75 -3.81 25.50
C PRO A 39 -7.88 -2.79 25.70
N PHE A 40 -8.30 -2.11 24.63
CA PHE A 40 -9.44 -1.19 24.67
C PHE A 40 -10.72 -1.87 25.19
N PHE A 41 -11.07 -3.04 24.65
CA PHE A 41 -12.25 -3.76 25.09
C PHE A 41 -12.06 -4.40 26.46
N ALA A 42 -10.85 -4.85 26.82
CA ALA A 42 -10.55 -5.33 28.17
C ALA A 42 -10.82 -4.23 29.23
N ASP A 43 -10.30 -3.03 28.98
CA ASP A 43 -10.51 -1.87 29.84
C ASP A 43 -11.99 -1.48 29.89
N LEU A 44 -12.65 -1.37 28.73
CA LEU A 44 -14.08 -1.02 28.64
C LEU A 44 -14.97 -1.99 29.42
N LEU A 45 -14.70 -3.30 29.32
CA LEU A 45 -15.46 -4.34 30.01
C LEU A 45 -15.14 -4.41 31.51
N SER A 46 -13.99 -3.89 31.95
CA SER A 46 -13.62 -3.81 33.37
C SER A 46 -14.34 -2.67 34.12
N LEU A 47 -14.89 -1.70 33.39
CA LEU A 47 -15.56 -0.54 33.99
C LEU A 47 -16.86 -0.96 34.70
N PRO A 48 -17.17 -0.38 35.88
CA PRO A 48 -18.45 -0.61 36.54
C PRO A 48 -19.60 -0.13 35.64
N GLN A 49 -20.44 -1.06 35.21
CA GLN A 49 -21.60 -0.69 34.40
C GLN A 49 -22.71 -0.14 35.29
N PRO A 50 -23.41 0.93 34.87
CA PRO A 50 -24.61 1.35 35.54
C PRO A 50 -25.61 0.20 35.51
N THR A 51 -25.91 -0.36 36.68
CA THR A 51 -26.92 -1.40 36.81
C THR A 51 -28.26 -0.81 36.40
N SER A 52 -28.80 -1.30 35.29
CA SER A 52 -30.21 -1.11 34.93
C SER A 52 -31.05 -1.73 36.04
N THR A 53 -31.32 -0.95 37.08
CA THR A 53 -32.11 -1.35 38.25
C THR A 53 -33.56 -1.43 37.82
N THR A 54 -33.95 -2.60 37.29
CA THR A 54 -35.35 -3.00 37.23
C THR A 54 -35.44 -4.53 37.26
N ALA A 55 -35.04 -5.14 38.38
CA ALA A 55 -35.42 -6.51 38.68
C ALA A 55 -35.80 -6.62 40.16
N GLN A 56 -37.10 -6.90 40.37
CA GLN A 56 -37.67 -7.29 41.66
C GLN A 56 -36.93 -8.52 42.24
N PRO A 57 -36.95 -8.72 43.56
CA PRO A 57 -36.32 -9.87 44.18
C PRO A 57 -37.16 -11.12 43.84
N SER A 58 -36.61 -12.02 43.03
CA SER A 58 -37.15 -13.37 42.87
C SER A 58 -36.01 -14.36 43.02
N THR A 59 -36.08 -15.04 44.16
CA THR A 59 -35.34 -16.24 44.55
C THR A 59 -35.41 -17.34 43.49
N LEU A 60 -34.28 -18.03 43.30
CA LEU A 60 -34.06 -19.41 42.81
C LEU A 60 -33.25 -19.54 41.50
N LEU A 61 -32.06 -20.14 41.67
CA LEU A 61 -31.14 -20.79 40.70
C LEU A 61 -30.32 -19.87 39.76
N PRO A 62 -29.00 -20.14 39.56
CA PRO A 62 -28.20 -19.44 38.55
C PRO A 62 -28.51 -20.03 37.16
N ILE A 63 -29.69 -19.72 36.64
CA ILE A 63 -29.97 -19.85 35.21
C ILE A 63 -29.19 -18.72 34.54
N ARG A 64 -28.30 -19.09 33.61
CA ARG A 64 -27.52 -18.17 32.75
C ARG A 64 -28.31 -16.89 32.48
N THR A 65 -27.83 -15.79 33.04
CA THR A 65 -28.43 -14.46 32.89
C THR A 65 -28.66 -14.14 31.42
N PRO A 66 -29.80 -13.52 31.05
CA PRO A 66 -30.06 -13.13 29.67
C PRO A 66 -28.96 -12.17 29.20
N LEU A 67 -28.69 -12.22 27.90
CA LEU A 67 -27.72 -11.45 27.13
C LEU A 67 -27.92 -9.93 27.34
N SER A 68 -27.46 -9.39 28.48
CA SER A 68 -27.87 -8.06 28.96
C SER A 68 -26.84 -6.97 28.68
N HIS A 69 -25.69 -7.32 28.12
CA HIS A 69 -24.66 -6.34 27.81
C HIS A 69 -24.58 -6.07 26.31
N VAL A 70 -25.11 -4.91 25.91
CA VAL A 70 -25.04 -4.37 24.55
C VAL A 70 -24.08 -3.18 24.59
N ILE A 71 -23.07 -3.21 23.73
CA ILE A 71 -22.15 -2.09 23.49
C ILE A 71 -22.44 -1.55 22.10
N ASP A 72 -22.86 -0.29 22.03
CA ASP A 72 -23.01 0.41 20.75
C ASP A 72 -21.63 0.82 20.22
N VAL A 73 -21.35 0.51 18.96
CA VAL A 73 -20.15 0.90 18.22
C VAL A 73 -20.52 1.85 17.08
N THR A 74 -19.57 2.67 16.64
CA THR A 74 -19.83 3.68 15.60
C THR A 74 -19.71 3.12 14.19
N GLU A 75 -19.07 1.97 14.06
CA GLU A 75 -18.73 1.26 12.84
C GLU A 75 -19.99 0.61 12.28
N MET A 76 -20.03 0.55 10.96
CA MET A 76 -21.06 -0.19 10.24
C MET A 76 -20.76 -1.69 10.23
N ALA A 77 -21.77 -2.50 9.95
CA ALA A 77 -21.64 -3.96 9.88
C ALA A 77 -20.56 -4.44 8.90
N ASP A 78 -20.41 -3.77 7.75
CA ASP A 78 -19.43 -4.09 6.71
C ASP A 78 -17.97 -3.84 7.14
N VAL A 79 -17.75 -3.04 8.20
CA VAL A 79 -16.44 -2.81 8.82
C VAL A 79 -16.22 -3.72 10.02
N LEU A 80 -17.23 -3.87 10.88
CA LEU A 80 -17.11 -4.64 12.11
C LEU A 80 -17.00 -6.15 11.83
N GLU A 81 -17.75 -6.67 10.85
CA GLU A 81 -17.72 -8.08 10.49
C GLU A 81 -16.32 -8.57 10.10
N PRO A 82 -15.60 -7.96 9.14
CA PRO A 82 -14.25 -8.38 8.79
C PRO A 82 -13.26 -8.14 9.94
N LEU A 83 -13.38 -7.06 10.71
CA LEU A 83 -12.52 -6.83 11.88
C LEU A 83 -12.62 -7.99 12.87
N LEU A 84 -13.85 -8.36 13.25
CA LEU A 84 -14.09 -9.51 14.12
C LEU A 84 -13.68 -10.82 13.45
N GLY A 85 -13.70 -10.90 12.12
CA GLY A 85 -13.12 -11.98 11.32
C GLY A 85 -11.65 -12.23 11.65
N PHE A 86 -10.84 -11.17 11.70
CA PHE A 86 -9.41 -11.24 12.06
C PHE A 86 -9.16 -11.47 13.56
N VAL A 87 -10.09 -11.08 14.43
CA VAL A 87 -9.97 -11.25 15.90
C VAL A 87 -10.27 -12.67 16.35
N TYR A 88 -11.27 -13.30 15.73
CA TYR A 88 -11.70 -14.64 16.11
C TYR A 88 -10.84 -15.72 15.45
N PRO A 89 -10.76 -16.92 16.05
CA PRO A 89 -9.98 -18.03 15.49
C PRO A 89 -10.68 -18.63 14.26
N ARG A 90 -10.64 -17.90 13.15
CA ARG A 90 -11.21 -18.25 11.84
C ARG A 90 -10.22 -17.82 10.74
N PRO A 91 -10.39 -18.32 9.51
CA PRO A 91 -9.62 -17.82 8.38
C PRO A 91 -9.82 -16.30 8.21
N ASP A 92 -8.73 -15.60 7.92
CA ASP A 92 -8.74 -14.17 7.61
C ASP A 92 -9.77 -13.90 6.49
N PRO A 93 -10.68 -12.92 6.67
CA PRO A 93 -11.68 -12.60 5.67
C PRO A 93 -11.01 -11.97 4.44
N PRO A 94 -11.46 -12.32 3.21
CA PRO A 94 -10.95 -11.69 2.00
C PRO A 94 -11.42 -10.24 1.92
N ILE A 95 -10.49 -9.32 1.64
CA ILE A 95 -10.80 -7.91 1.33
C ILE A 95 -10.08 -7.54 0.04
N ASP A 96 -10.86 -7.34 -1.03
CA ASP A 96 -10.32 -7.14 -2.38
C ASP A 96 -10.17 -5.66 -2.79
N LYS A 97 -10.74 -4.74 -2.00
CA LYS A 97 -10.79 -3.30 -2.31
C LYS A 97 -10.23 -2.46 -1.17
N LEU A 98 -9.39 -1.48 -1.50
CA LEU A 98 -8.85 -0.52 -0.54
C LEU A 98 -9.93 0.31 0.15
N GLU A 99 -11.04 0.56 -0.54
CA GLU A 99 -12.22 1.27 -0.01
C GLU A 99 -12.80 0.58 1.22
N ASN A 100 -12.78 -0.75 1.24
CA ASN A 100 -13.26 -1.57 2.34
C ASN A 100 -12.14 -1.81 3.37
N LEU A 101 -10.90 -1.95 2.91
CA LEU A 101 -9.75 -2.20 3.80
C LEU A 101 -9.46 -1.01 4.73
N ARG A 102 -9.51 0.22 4.21
CA ARG A 102 -9.15 1.43 4.97
C ARG A 102 -10.03 1.63 6.23
N PRO A 103 -11.38 1.56 6.16
CA PRO A 103 -12.22 1.62 7.36
C PRO A 103 -11.91 0.51 8.37
N VAL A 104 -11.59 -0.70 7.91
CA VAL A 104 -11.27 -1.84 8.79
C VAL A 104 -9.94 -1.63 9.51
N ILE A 105 -8.91 -1.09 8.81
CA ILE A 105 -7.66 -0.67 9.45
C ILE A 105 -7.93 0.39 10.51
N ALA A 106 -8.71 1.43 10.17
CA ALA A 106 -9.05 2.49 11.10
C ALA A 106 -9.75 1.96 12.37
N ALA A 107 -10.71 1.05 12.21
CA ALA A 107 -11.39 0.40 13.32
C ALA A 107 -10.43 -0.50 14.14
N ALA A 108 -9.54 -1.24 13.49
CA ALA A 108 -8.54 -2.06 14.18
C ALA A 108 -7.61 -1.23 15.07
N PHE A 109 -7.17 -0.06 14.59
CA PHE A 109 -6.39 0.89 15.39
C PHE A 109 -7.22 1.53 16.51
N LYS A 110 -8.46 1.95 16.21
CA LYS A 110 -9.36 2.55 17.20
C LYS A 110 -9.61 1.62 18.39
N TYR A 111 -9.79 0.33 18.10
CA TYR A 111 -10.04 -0.70 19.10
C TYR A 111 -8.78 -1.43 19.56
N ASP A 112 -7.60 -0.98 19.17
CA ASP A 112 -6.32 -1.59 19.55
C ASP A 112 -6.26 -3.12 19.36
N CYS A 113 -6.80 -3.61 18.25
CA CYS A 113 -6.82 -5.03 17.91
C CYS A 113 -5.49 -5.45 17.29
N THR A 114 -4.45 -5.64 18.11
CA THR A 114 -3.05 -5.85 17.66
C THR A 114 -2.85 -6.95 16.62
N ALA A 115 -3.48 -8.12 16.79
CA ALA A 115 -3.41 -9.22 15.83
C ALA A 115 -4.05 -8.85 14.47
N ALA A 116 -5.22 -8.20 14.51
CA ALA A 116 -5.90 -7.71 13.32
C ALA A 116 -5.09 -6.63 12.61
N ILE A 117 -4.51 -5.67 13.34
CA ILE A 117 -3.62 -4.64 12.79
C ILE A 117 -2.47 -5.31 12.02
N THR A 118 -1.84 -6.34 12.59
CA THR A 118 -0.73 -7.05 11.95
C THR A 118 -1.15 -7.72 10.64
N SER A 119 -2.27 -8.44 10.62
CA SER A 119 -2.80 -9.07 9.41
C SER A 119 -3.22 -8.05 8.35
N LEU A 120 -3.87 -6.96 8.76
CA LEU A 120 -4.33 -5.90 7.86
C LEU A 120 -3.17 -5.10 7.27
N ARG A 121 -2.09 -4.85 8.02
CA ARG A 121 -0.85 -4.24 7.51
C ARG A 121 -0.23 -5.08 6.41
N ARG A 122 -0.11 -6.40 6.64
CA ARG A 122 0.37 -7.35 5.62
C ARG A 122 -0.52 -7.36 4.38
N LEU A 123 -1.84 -7.29 4.57
CA LEU A 123 -2.78 -7.21 3.46
C LEU A 123 -2.64 -5.89 2.69
N LEU A 124 -2.45 -4.75 3.37
CA LEU A 124 -2.27 -3.43 2.76
C LEU A 124 -1.07 -3.39 1.79
N VAL A 125 0.04 -4.04 2.16
CA VAL A 125 1.26 -4.13 1.32
C VAL A 125 1.32 -5.38 0.44
N SER A 126 0.19 -6.07 0.26
CA SER A 126 0.15 -7.22 -0.65
C SER A 126 0.30 -6.78 -2.12
N PRO A 127 0.85 -7.64 -3.00
CA PRO A 127 1.07 -7.29 -4.41
C PRO A 127 -0.19 -6.80 -5.12
N GLN A 128 -1.36 -7.34 -4.78
CA GLN A 128 -2.65 -6.94 -5.35
C GLN A 128 -2.96 -5.44 -5.19
N PHE A 129 -2.49 -4.80 -4.12
CA PHE A 129 -2.68 -3.37 -3.89
C PHE A 129 -1.46 -2.54 -4.29
N LEU A 130 -0.25 -3.01 -3.96
CA LEU A 130 0.98 -2.29 -4.30
C LEU A 130 1.22 -2.15 -5.81
N GLU A 131 0.79 -3.12 -6.62
CA GLU A 131 0.97 -3.04 -8.07
C GLU A 131 -0.12 -2.22 -8.76
N LYS A 132 -1.36 -2.26 -8.22
CA LYS A 132 -2.51 -1.58 -8.83
C LYS A 132 -2.64 -0.13 -8.39
N GLU A 133 -2.48 0.14 -7.10
CA GLU A 133 -2.85 1.43 -6.49
C GLU A 133 -1.82 1.90 -5.43
N PRO A 134 -0.50 1.93 -5.72
CA PRO A 134 0.52 2.22 -4.71
C PRO A 134 0.39 3.60 -4.07
N THR A 135 -0.09 4.62 -4.81
CA THR A 135 -0.32 5.96 -4.26
C THR A 135 -1.40 5.96 -3.16
N ARG A 136 -2.45 5.12 -3.31
CA ARG A 136 -3.48 4.96 -2.28
C ARG A 136 -2.94 4.21 -1.07
N VAL A 137 -2.17 3.15 -1.31
CA VAL A 137 -1.50 2.39 -0.24
C VAL A 137 -0.56 3.30 0.56
N TYR A 138 0.24 4.12 -0.11
CA TYR A 138 1.11 5.11 0.51
C TYR A 138 0.31 6.07 1.39
N ALA A 139 -0.80 6.61 0.88
CA ALA A 139 -1.64 7.52 1.62
C ALA A 139 -2.23 6.87 2.89
N ILE A 140 -2.79 5.66 2.77
CA ILE A 140 -3.34 4.90 3.91
C ILE A 140 -2.24 4.61 4.94
N ALA A 141 -1.05 4.23 4.49
CA ALA A 141 0.07 3.98 5.38
C ALA A 141 0.47 5.25 6.16
N CYS A 142 0.56 6.40 5.50
CA CYS A 142 0.84 7.68 6.16
C CYS A 142 -0.26 8.09 7.16
N MET A 143 -1.54 7.89 6.81
CA MET A 143 -2.67 8.21 7.69
C MET A 143 -2.62 7.46 9.04
N HIS A 144 -2.05 6.26 9.05
CA HIS A 144 -1.91 5.40 10.23
C HIS A 144 -0.48 5.33 10.75
N GLU A 145 0.39 6.26 10.33
CA GLU A 145 1.81 6.35 10.74
C GLU A 145 2.63 5.06 10.50
N LEU A 146 2.21 4.26 9.52
CA LEU A 146 2.81 2.99 9.13
C LEU A 146 4.07 3.22 8.27
N GLN A 147 5.18 3.59 8.91
CA GLN A 147 6.40 4.04 8.22
C GLN A 147 7.01 2.99 7.27
N GLU A 148 7.02 1.71 7.65
CA GLU A 148 7.60 0.65 6.82
C GLU A 148 6.74 0.36 5.60
N GLU A 149 5.42 0.34 5.76
CA GLU A 149 4.45 0.21 4.68
C GLU A 149 4.49 1.42 3.74
N ALA A 150 4.66 2.63 4.28
CA ALA A 150 4.81 3.84 3.50
C ALA A 150 6.10 3.81 2.65
N LYS A 151 7.22 3.33 3.20
CA LYS A 151 8.45 3.11 2.43
C LYS A 151 8.23 2.12 1.29
N LEU A 152 7.63 0.97 1.58
CA LEU A 152 7.33 -0.04 0.56
C LEU A 152 6.41 0.51 -0.54
N ALA A 153 5.34 1.21 -0.16
CA ALA A 153 4.43 1.83 -1.12
C ALA A 153 5.14 2.90 -1.97
N SER A 154 5.98 3.74 -1.36
CA SER A 154 6.71 4.80 -2.07
C SER A 154 7.61 4.25 -3.18
N LEU A 155 8.24 3.09 -2.98
CA LEU A 155 9.02 2.39 -4.01
C LEU A 155 8.16 2.07 -5.23
N HIS A 156 6.96 1.53 -5.02
CA HIS A 156 6.06 1.17 -6.10
C HIS A 156 5.50 2.39 -6.84
N THR A 157 5.37 3.54 -6.17
CA THR A 157 4.95 4.78 -6.85
C THR A 157 5.93 5.26 -7.91
N LEU A 158 7.22 4.88 -7.85
CA LEU A 158 8.23 5.30 -8.84
C LEU A 158 7.95 4.78 -10.26
N LYS A 159 7.08 3.77 -10.40
CA LYS A 159 6.60 3.26 -11.70
C LYS A 159 5.47 4.09 -12.29
N LEU A 160 4.96 5.07 -11.56
CA LEU A 160 3.83 5.91 -11.95
C LEU A 160 4.30 7.32 -12.28
N ASP A 161 3.63 7.94 -13.27
CA ASP A 161 3.66 9.39 -13.43
C ASP A 161 2.81 10.03 -12.31
N LEU A 162 3.47 10.32 -11.18
CA LEU A 162 2.84 10.75 -9.93
C LEU A 162 1.97 12.01 -10.09
N LEU A 163 2.34 12.91 -11.01
CA LEU A 163 1.66 14.21 -11.20
C LEU A 163 0.60 14.18 -12.30
N ALA A 164 0.71 13.27 -13.28
CA ALA A 164 -0.30 13.10 -14.32
C ALA A 164 -1.46 12.17 -13.91
N GLY A 165 -1.26 11.37 -12.86
CA GLY A 165 -2.26 10.42 -12.37
C GLY A 165 -3.49 11.05 -11.71
N PRO A 166 -4.58 10.28 -11.54
CA PRO A 166 -5.74 10.73 -10.75
C PRO A 166 -5.32 10.94 -9.30
N LEU A 167 -5.86 11.99 -8.67
CA LEU A 167 -5.66 12.27 -7.24
C LEU A 167 -6.59 11.37 -6.41
N PRO A 168 -6.06 10.39 -5.65
CA PRO A 168 -6.91 9.54 -4.83
C PRO A 168 -7.51 10.31 -3.66
N ALA A 169 -8.69 9.89 -3.22
CA ALA A 169 -9.41 10.54 -2.13
C ALA A 169 -8.61 10.48 -0.80
N GLU A 170 -7.79 9.45 -0.62
CA GLU A 170 -6.96 9.24 0.56
C GLU A 170 -5.90 10.34 0.74
N LEU A 171 -5.43 10.98 -0.35
CA LEU A 171 -4.47 12.09 -0.25
C LEU A 171 -5.05 13.32 0.48
N LYS A 172 -6.37 13.44 0.62
CA LYS A 172 -6.99 14.53 1.39
C LYS A 172 -6.68 14.46 2.88
N TYR A 173 -6.27 13.30 3.37
CA TYR A 173 -6.12 13.01 4.80
C TYR A 173 -4.66 12.84 5.24
N ILE A 174 -3.70 12.96 4.32
CA ILE A 174 -2.28 12.92 4.67
C ILE A 174 -1.75 14.32 4.97
N SER A 175 -0.66 14.39 5.72
CA SER A 175 0.01 15.66 5.95
C SER A 175 0.66 16.17 4.66
N ALA A 176 0.75 17.50 4.52
CA ALA A 176 1.51 18.11 3.44
C ALA A 176 3.00 17.70 3.48
N PHE A 177 3.51 17.37 4.67
CA PHE A 177 4.87 16.89 4.87
C PHE A 177 5.09 15.52 4.20
N ASP A 178 4.20 14.55 4.42
CA ASP A 178 4.29 13.21 3.82
C ASP A 178 4.17 13.30 2.30
N TYR A 179 3.23 14.10 1.80
CA TYR A 179 3.09 14.31 0.37
C TYR A 179 4.34 14.96 -0.25
N HIS A 180 4.90 15.98 0.41
CA HIS A 180 6.13 16.64 -0.05
C HIS A 180 7.33 15.69 -0.05
N ARG A 181 7.43 14.80 0.95
CA ARG A 181 8.47 13.78 1.04
C ARG A 181 8.43 12.82 -0.17
N LEU A 182 7.22 12.40 -0.58
CA LEU A 182 7.04 11.58 -1.78
C LEU A 182 7.45 12.33 -3.06
N LEU A 183 7.04 13.59 -3.20
CA LEU A 183 7.43 14.43 -4.34
C LEU A 183 8.95 14.63 -4.41
N GLN A 184 9.60 14.82 -3.27
CA GLN A 184 11.04 14.97 -3.17
C GLN A 184 11.77 13.69 -3.60
N LEU A 185 11.30 12.51 -3.18
CA LEU A 185 11.85 11.23 -3.64
C LEU A 185 11.83 11.13 -5.18
N HIS A 186 10.69 11.42 -5.80
CA HIS A 186 10.53 11.38 -7.27
C HIS A 186 11.44 12.40 -7.97
N LYS A 187 11.50 13.62 -7.44
CA LYS A 187 12.34 14.70 -7.97
C LYS A 187 13.83 14.38 -7.88
N GLU A 188 14.31 13.93 -6.74
CA GLU A 188 15.73 13.61 -6.57
C GLU A 188 16.13 12.42 -7.44
N ARG A 189 15.28 11.40 -7.52
CA ARG A 189 15.58 10.20 -8.29
C ARG A 189 15.59 10.48 -9.79
N ARG A 190 14.62 11.24 -10.33
CA ARG A 190 14.62 11.60 -11.77
C ARG A 190 15.86 12.43 -12.14
N GLU A 191 16.26 13.38 -11.28
CA GLU A 191 17.39 14.28 -11.52
C GLU A 191 18.69 13.48 -11.53
N ARG A 192 18.96 12.70 -10.48
CA ARG A 192 20.14 11.84 -10.40
C ARG A 192 20.18 10.76 -11.48
N ALA A 193 19.04 10.15 -11.82
CA ALA A 193 19.00 9.15 -12.89
C ALA A 193 19.34 9.75 -14.26
N CYS A 194 18.86 10.97 -14.54
CA CYS A 194 19.22 11.70 -15.76
C CYS A 194 20.70 12.11 -15.78
N GLU A 195 21.27 12.50 -14.64
CA GLU A 195 22.70 12.84 -14.49
C GLU A 195 23.62 11.63 -14.70
N LEU A 196 23.20 10.45 -14.24
CA LEU A 196 23.94 9.21 -14.45
C LEU A 196 23.92 8.75 -15.91
N LEU A 197 22.91 9.15 -16.69
CA LEU A 197 22.72 8.73 -18.08
C LEU A 197 23.67 9.50 -19.01
N VAL A 198 24.95 9.14 -18.91
CA VAL A 198 26.08 9.63 -19.70
C VAL A 198 26.71 8.46 -20.43
N ARG A 199 27.14 8.69 -21.67
CA ARG A 199 27.75 7.66 -22.51
C ARG A 199 29.01 7.04 -21.87
N PRO A 200 29.01 5.72 -21.60
CA PRO A 200 30.24 5.00 -21.24
C PRO A 200 31.25 5.01 -22.39
N GLU A 201 32.55 5.03 -22.10
CA GLU A 201 33.59 5.06 -23.14
C GLU A 201 33.60 3.79 -24.01
N GLU A 202 33.12 2.68 -23.46
CA GLU A 202 32.97 1.38 -24.11
C GLU A 202 31.88 1.40 -25.18
N VAL A 203 30.90 2.32 -25.07
CA VAL A 203 29.83 2.48 -26.05
C VAL A 203 30.37 3.15 -27.31
N ARG A 204 30.74 2.31 -28.28
CA ARG A 204 31.28 2.71 -29.58
C ARG A 204 30.59 1.94 -30.70
N CYS A 205 30.34 2.63 -31.80
CA CYS A 205 29.83 2.02 -33.02
C CYS A 205 30.87 2.18 -34.13
N ALA A 206 31.23 1.08 -34.78
CA ALA A 206 32.26 1.05 -35.83
C ALA A 206 31.98 2.02 -37.00
N ASN A 207 30.72 2.38 -37.23
CA ASN A 207 30.33 3.28 -38.31
C ASN A 207 30.06 4.72 -37.83
N CYS A 208 29.48 4.90 -36.64
CA CYS A 208 29.14 6.23 -36.13
C CYS A 208 30.30 6.89 -35.37
N THR A 209 31.15 6.12 -34.68
CA THR A 209 32.22 6.64 -33.82
C THR A 209 33.52 6.87 -34.60
N ALA A 210 33.52 6.64 -35.92
CA ALA A 210 34.61 7.09 -36.78
C ALA A 210 34.78 8.62 -36.64
N VAL A 211 36.01 9.07 -36.46
CA VAL A 211 36.32 10.49 -36.23
C VAL A 211 35.93 11.29 -37.47
N GLN A 212 34.87 12.09 -37.39
CA GLN A 212 34.59 13.12 -38.36
C GLN A 212 35.11 14.45 -37.80
N PHE A 213 35.98 15.13 -38.55
CA PHE A 213 36.47 16.47 -38.20
C PHE A 213 37.11 16.61 -36.80
N GLY A 214 37.82 15.58 -36.33
CA GLY A 214 38.59 15.64 -35.07
C GLY A 214 37.77 15.52 -33.78
N LYS A 215 36.45 15.28 -33.84
CA LYS A 215 35.62 14.97 -32.67
C LYS A 215 35.05 13.54 -32.76
N PRO A 216 35.13 12.73 -31.69
CA PRO A 216 34.48 11.43 -31.67
C PRO A 216 32.96 11.62 -31.69
N CYS A 217 32.32 11.18 -32.78
CA CYS A 217 30.88 11.25 -32.92
C CYS A 217 30.19 10.23 -32.00
N ILE A 218 29.05 10.65 -31.42
CA ILE A 218 28.21 9.81 -30.57
C ILE A 218 27.53 8.76 -31.46
N PRO A 219 27.47 7.48 -31.05
CA PRO A 219 26.66 6.49 -31.76
C PRO A 219 25.21 6.96 -31.88
N LYS A 220 24.62 6.91 -33.08
CA LYS A 220 23.23 7.36 -33.30
C LYS A 220 22.23 6.68 -32.36
N TRP A 221 22.45 5.39 -32.08
CA TRP A 221 21.61 4.65 -31.13
C TRP A 221 21.71 5.19 -29.71
N TRP A 222 22.90 5.64 -29.29
CA TRP A 222 23.10 6.19 -27.96
C TRP A 222 22.41 7.54 -27.83
N ASP A 223 22.55 8.40 -28.83
CA ASP A 223 21.90 9.71 -28.86
C ASP A 223 20.36 9.60 -28.80
N ASP A 224 19.79 8.69 -29.58
CA ASP A 224 18.36 8.35 -29.53
C ASP A 224 17.96 7.75 -28.16
N PHE A 225 18.73 6.78 -27.67
CA PHE A 225 18.49 6.14 -26.38
C PHE A 225 18.50 7.15 -25.24
N GLU A 226 19.53 8.00 -25.17
CA GLU A 226 19.71 9.00 -24.12
C GLU A 226 18.56 10.00 -24.11
N THR A 227 18.13 10.46 -25.28
CA THR A 227 17.01 11.40 -25.41
C THR A 227 15.71 10.78 -24.89
N ARG A 228 15.34 9.61 -25.40
CA ARG A 228 14.11 8.91 -25.00
C ARG A 228 14.15 8.44 -23.55
N ALA A 229 15.30 7.95 -23.09
CA ALA A 229 15.46 7.48 -21.72
C ALA A 229 15.36 8.62 -20.72
N LYS A 230 15.91 9.81 -21.02
CA LYS A 230 15.72 11.01 -20.19
C LYS A 230 14.28 11.49 -20.17
N GLU A 231 13.54 11.38 -21.28
CA GLU A 231 12.11 11.66 -21.30
C GLU A 231 11.32 10.68 -20.43
N GLU A 232 11.65 9.40 -20.51
CA GLU A 232 10.99 8.35 -19.72
C GLU A 232 11.31 8.48 -18.23
N LEU A 233 12.58 8.68 -17.85
CA LEU A 233 13.02 8.85 -16.46
C LEU A 233 12.41 10.07 -15.76
N ARG A 234 12.02 11.10 -16.53
CA ARG A 234 11.31 12.27 -15.97
C ARG A 234 9.88 11.94 -15.54
N LYS A 235 9.25 10.94 -16.15
CA LYS A 235 7.90 10.45 -15.82
C LYS A 235 7.96 9.30 -14.83
N HIS A 236 8.83 8.34 -15.10
CA HIS A 236 8.99 7.09 -14.34
C HIS A 236 10.46 6.95 -13.95
N PRO A 237 10.87 7.36 -12.73
CA PRO A 237 12.27 7.31 -12.27
C PRO A 237 12.76 5.88 -11.95
N VAL A 238 12.49 4.91 -12.84
CA VAL A 238 12.88 3.51 -12.76
C VAL A 238 13.68 3.09 -14.00
N SER A 239 14.66 2.21 -13.81
CA SER A 239 15.56 1.79 -14.88
C SER A 239 14.97 0.67 -15.75
N ASP A 240 14.06 -0.15 -15.22
CA ASP A 240 13.56 -1.37 -15.90
C ASP A 240 12.97 -1.10 -17.28
N THR A 241 12.22 0.01 -17.44
CA THR A 241 11.60 0.38 -18.72
C THR A 241 12.66 0.75 -19.77
N ILE A 242 13.60 1.62 -19.42
CA ILE A 242 14.60 2.14 -20.37
C ILE A 242 15.62 1.07 -20.78
N PHE A 243 15.94 0.11 -19.91
CA PHE A 243 16.84 -1.01 -20.22
C PHE A 243 16.10 -2.26 -20.72
N SER A 244 14.78 -2.20 -20.92
CA SER A 244 14.03 -3.29 -21.52
C SER A 244 14.47 -3.55 -22.96
N LEU A 245 14.40 -4.81 -23.40
CA LEU A 245 14.74 -5.19 -24.78
C LEU A 245 13.89 -4.41 -25.79
N GLN A 246 12.61 -4.21 -25.49
CA GLN A 246 11.70 -3.45 -26.34
C GLN A 246 12.17 -2.00 -26.50
N PHE A 247 12.53 -1.33 -25.40
CA PHE A 247 12.99 0.06 -25.43
C PHE A 247 14.32 0.22 -26.19
N LEU A 248 15.29 -0.65 -25.91
CA LEU A 248 16.61 -0.65 -26.53
C LEU A 248 16.57 -1.00 -28.02
N SER A 249 15.69 -1.92 -28.44
CA SER A 249 15.56 -2.34 -29.85
C SER A 249 15.15 -1.20 -30.77
N GLN A 250 14.36 -0.24 -30.27
CA GLN A 250 13.97 0.96 -31.02
C GLN A 250 15.21 1.82 -31.34
N SER A 251 16.10 2.03 -30.37
CA SER A 251 17.35 2.77 -30.58
C SER A 251 18.33 2.05 -31.49
N ALA A 252 18.33 0.72 -31.52
CA ALA A 252 19.16 -0.05 -32.45
C ALA A 252 18.86 0.27 -33.92
N THR A 253 17.64 0.73 -34.21
CA THR A 253 17.16 1.06 -35.56
C THR A 253 17.31 2.54 -35.95
N ALA A 254 17.98 3.36 -35.13
CA ALA A 254 18.14 4.81 -35.28
C ALA A 254 19.01 5.28 -36.48
N GLY A 255 18.97 4.58 -37.62
CA GLY A 255 19.55 5.04 -38.88
C GLY A 255 21.03 4.71 -39.09
N CYS A 256 21.55 3.66 -38.44
CA CYS A 256 22.86 3.06 -38.78
C CYS A 256 22.82 1.53 -38.66
N PRO A 257 23.27 0.79 -39.70
CA PRO A 257 23.17 -0.68 -39.74
C PRO A 257 24.05 -1.41 -38.72
N ARG A 258 25.06 -0.75 -38.15
CA ARG A 258 25.99 -1.32 -37.17
C ARG A 258 25.63 -0.97 -35.72
N CYS A 259 24.58 -0.18 -35.50
CA CYS A 259 24.15 0.21 -34.16
C CYS A 259 23.59 -0.96 -33.35
N GLY A 260 22.87 -1.90 -33.98
CA GLY A 260 22.40 -3.11 -33.30
C GLY A 260 23.55 -3.96 -32.72
N THR A 261 24.61 -4.20 -33.49
CA THR A 261 25.79 -4.92 -32.99
C THR A 261 26.52 -4.16 -31.89
N SER A 262 26.63 -2.84 -32.03
CA SER A 262 27.21 -1.95 -31.00
C SER A 262 26.45 -2.02 -29.69
N LEU A 263 25.12 -2.00 -29.74
CA LEU A 263 24.25 -2.12 -28.57
C LEU A 263 24.46 -3.46 -27.86
N LEU A 264 24.46 -4.57 -28.61
CA LEU A 264 24.72 -5.90 -28.05
C LEU A 264 26.11 -6.00 -27.40
N ALA A 265 27.14 -5.43 -28.04
CA ALA A 265 28.49 -5.39 -27.48
C ALA A 265 28.60 -4.50 -26.23
N SER A 266 27.64 -3.58 -26.02
CA SER A 266 27.62 -2.65 -24.90
C SER A 266 26.88 -3.19 -23.67
N HIS A 267 26.49 -4.48 -23.67
CA HIS A 267 25.68 -5.09 -22.60
C HIS A 267 26.24 -4.84 -21.20
N ASP A 268 27.54 -5.10 -20.97
CA ASP A 268 28.16 -4.92 -19.65
C ASP A 268 28.12 -3.46 -19.18
N ALA A 269 28.31 -2.51 -20.09
CA ALA A 269 28.25 -1.09 -19.79
C ALA A 269 26.81 -0.66 -19.43
N LEU A 270 25.82 -1.15 -20.18
CA LEU A 270 24.40 -0.90 -19.89
C LEU A 270 23.97 -1.53 -18.55
N THR A 271 24.44 -2.74 -18.23
CA THR A 271 24.16 -3.41 -16.96
C THR A 271 24.76 -2.65 -15.77
N LYS A 272 25.99 -2.14 -15.90
CA LYS A 272 26.61 -1.27 -14.88
C LYS A 272 25.80 0.02 -14.70
N LEU A 273 25.42 0.67 -15.80
CA LEU A 273 24.62 1.89 -15.75
C LEU A 273 23.25 1.65 -15.10
N LYS A 274 22.60 0.53 -15.44
CA LYS A 274 21.35 0.10 -14.79
C LYS A 274 21.54 -0.03 -13.28
N ALA A 275 22.57 -0.76 -12.84
CA ALA A 275 22.87 -0.93 -11.42
C ALA A 275 23.16 0.40 -10.71
N SER A 276 23.83 1.35 -11.37
CA SER A 276 24.05 2.69 -10.82
C SER A 276 22.72 3.43 -10.60
N ILE A 277 21.79 3.37 -11.55
CA ILE A 277 20.46 3.99 -11.40
C ILE A 277 19.63 3.27 -10.32
N ASP A 278 19.70 1.94 -10.25
CA ASP A 278 18.96 1.14 -9.27
C ASP A 278 19.42 1.41 -7.84
N SER A 279 20.72 1.70 -7.64
CA SER A 279 21.30 2.02 -6.32
C SER A 279 20.92 3.40 -5.76
N LEU A 280 20.21 4.23 -6.53
CA LEU A 280 19.68 5.49 -6.02
C LEU A 280 18.67 5.25 -4.88
N PRO A 281 18.44 6.22 -3.97
CA PRO A 281 17.41 6.14 -2.94
C PRO A 281 16.03 5.86 -3.54
N SER A 282 15.38 4.78 -3.10
CA SER A 282 14.17 4.22 -3.72
C SER A 282 12.93 4.28 -2.83
N THR A 283 13.06 4.74 -1.60
CA THR A 283 11.97 4.92 -0.64
C THR A 283 12.06 6.28 0.02
N VAL A 284 10.93 6.75 0.56
CA VAL A 284 10.87 7.98 1.37
C VAL A 284 11.68 7.87 2.65
#